data_AF-A0AAJ0SAU5-F1
#
_entry.id   AF-A0AAJ0SAU5-F1
#
_cell.length_a   1.000
_cell.length_b   1.000
_cell.length_c   1.000
_cell.angle_alpha   90.00
_cell.angle_beta   90.00
_cell.angle_gamma   90.00
#
_symmetry.space_group_name_H-M   'P 1'
#
loop_
_entity.id
_entity.type
_entity.pdbx_description
1 polymer ?
#
loop_
_entity_poly.entity_id
_entity_poly.type
_entity_poly.pdbx_seq_one_letter_code
_entity_poly.pdbx_strand_id
1 'polypeptide(L)'
;MDEIVIQLGDKSFKLKFGLGLFRVLGRKWQLAGIDDVVLKMAILDSVDGKLTFTQIDVLEEILISAIEYGGYKESLDDFDIIDEFFKDPNALDNFKNALVESLPKSEVSDDEGK
;
A
#
# COMPACT_ATOMS: atom_id res chain seq x y z
N MET A 1 -10.83 -2.55 12.30
CA MET A 1 -10.03 -2.39 11.07
C MET A 1 -9.86 -3.79 10.54
N ASP A 2 -10.43 -4.06 9.37
CA ASP A 2 -10.31 -5.39 8.77
C ASP A 2 -8.88 -5.55 8.28
N GLU A 3 -8.24 -6.62 8.73
CA GLU A 3 -6.85 -6.89 8.43
C GLU A 3 -6.77 -7.37 6.98
N ILE A 4 -6.03 -6.65 6.12
CA ILE A 4 -5.79 -7.15 4.76
C ILE A 4 -4.76 -8.27 4.86
N VAL A 5 -5.18 -9.46 4.46
CA VAL A 5 -4.39 -10.67 4.47
C VAL A 5 -4.26 -11.20 3.05
N ILE A 6 -3.03 -11.38 2.58
CA ILE A 6 -2.75 -12.04 1.30
C ILE A 6 -2.25 -13.45 1.58
N GLN A 7 -2.80 -14.43 0.87
CA GLN A 7 -2.31 -15.81 0.85
C GLN A 7 -1.36 -15.99 -0.33
N LEU A 8 -0.11 -16.37 -0.07
CA LEU A 8 0.85 -16.71 -1.12
C LEU A 8 1.32 -18.15 -0.89
N GLY A 9 0.80 -19.09 -1.69
CA GLY A 9 0.95 -20.52 -1.44
C GLY A 9 0.37 -20.93 -0.09
N ASP A 10 1.17 -21.59 0.75
CA ASP A 10 0.77 -22.02 2.11
C ASP A 10 1.03 -20.95 3.19
N LYS A 11 1.53 -19.76 2.80
CA LYS A 11 1.87 -18.68 3.73
C LYS A 11 0.78 -17.61 3.72
N SER A 12 0.45 -17.09 4.90
CA SER A 12 -0.51 -16.00 5.09
C SER A 12 0.22 -14.75 5.60
N PHE A 13 0.03 -13.64 4.90
CA PHE A 13 0.71 -12.38 5.16
C PHE A 13 -0.29 -11.29 5.50
N LYS A 14 -0.21 -10.80 6.73
CA LYS A 14 -0.93 -9.60 7.15
C LYS A 14 -0.18 -8.36 6.65
N LEU A 15 -0.83 -7.59 5.78
CA LEU A 15 -0.29 -6.31 5.31
C LEU A 15 -0.30 -5.30 6.45
N LYS A 16 0.82 -4.59 6.63
CA LYS A 16 0.93 -3.50 7.59
C LYS A 16 1.00 -2.17 6.87
N PHE A 17 0.00 -1.33 7.13
CA PHE A 17 -0.07 0.05 6.67
C PHE A 17 0.29 1.00 7.82
N GLY A 18 1.21 1.93 7.59
CA GLY A 18 1.68 2.89 8.59
C GLY A 18 3.03 3.51 8.20
N LEU A 19 3.57 4.40 9.04
CA LEU A 19 4.81 5.16 8.75
C LEU A 19 6.01 4.29 8.29
N GLY A 20 6.09 3.05 8.78
CA GLY A 20 7.13 2.12 8.34
C GLY A 20 7.02 1.70 6.87
N LEU A 21 5.81 1.52 6.35
CA LEU A 21 5.57 1.26 4.92
C LEU A 21 6.08 2.44 4.08
N PHE A 22 5.67 3.67 4.41
CA PHE A 22 6.11 4.88 3.70
C PHE A 22 7.64 5.02 3.72
N ARG A 23 8.29 4.65 4.83
CA ARG A 23 9.77 4.67 4.93
C ARG A 23 10.45 3.56 4.13
N VAL A 24 9.82 2.39 3.96
CA VAL A 24 10.33 1.34 3.06
C VAL A 24 10.20 1.81 1.61
N LEU A 25 9.02 2.30 1.23
CA LEU A 25 8.74 2.81 -0.11
C LEU A 25 9.63 4.00 -0.49
N GLY A 26 9.79 4.99 0.40
CA GLY A 26 10.67 6.12 0.15
C GLY A 26 12.13 5.71 -0.10
N ARG A 27 12.60 4.64 0.57
CA ARG A 27 13.94 4.08 0.30
C ARG A 27 14.01 3.35 -1.04
N LYS A 28 13.00 2.54 -1.38
CA LYS A 28 12.93 1.82 -2.67
C LYS A 28 12.84 2.78 -3.85
N TRP A 29 12.01 3.81 -3.74
CA TRP A 29 11.77 4.80 -4.79
C TRP A 29 12.74 5.98 -4.77
N GLN A 30 13.68 6.01 -3.82
CA GLN A 30 14.63 7.10 -3.64
C GLN A 30 13.95 8.48 -3.48
N LEU A 31 12.85 8.52 -2.73
CA LEU A 31 12.08 9.72 -2.44
C LEU A 31 12.47 10.30 -1.08
N ALA A 32 12.55 11.63 -1.02
CA ALA A 32 13.11 12.34 0.14
C ALA A 32 12.09 12.54 1.26
N GLY A 33 10.82 12.74 0.92
CA GLY A 33 9.74 13.01 1.87
C GLY A 33 8.63 11.97 1.85
N ILE A 34 7.83 11.97 2.92
CA ILE A 34 6.57 11.21 2.97
C ILE A 34 5.59 11.71 1.91
N ASP A 35 5.55 13.02 1.66
CA ASP A 35 4.65 13.64 0.69
C ASP A 35 4.91 13.13 -0.74
N ASP A 36 6.17 12.95 -1.11
CA ASP A 36 6.55 12.38 -2.41
C ASP A 36 6.05 10.93 -2.57
N VAL A 37 6.15 10.14 -1.50
CA VAL A 37 5.66 8.76 -1.46
C VAL A 37 4.14 8.75 -1.61
N VAL A 38 3.43 9.61 -0.86
CA VAL A 38 1.97 9.74 -0.94
C VAL A 38 1.54 10.16 -2.35
N LEU A 39 2.21 11.13 -2.96
CA LEU A 39 1.91 11.59 -4.32
C LEU A 39 2.07 10.46 -5.35
N LYS A 40 3.12 9.63 -5.23
CA LYS A 40 3.32 8.48 -6.10
C LYS A 40 2.24 7.41 -5.90
N MET A 41 1.78 7.20 -4.66
CA MET A 41 0.70 6.25 -4.35
C MET A 41 -0.68 6.75 -4.82
N ALA A 42 -0.87 8.06 -4.91
CA ALA A 42 -2.14 8.67 -5.33
C ALA A 42 -2.57 8.27 -6.76
N ILE A 43 -1.66 7.74 -7.59
CA ILE A 43 -2.01 7.17 -8.89
C ILE A 43 -3.01 6.01 -8.78
N LEU A 44 -3.10 5.36 -7.62
CA LEU A 44 -4.04 4.27 -7.35
C LEU A 44 -5.44 4.77 -6.97
N ASP A 45 -5.58 6.04 -6.59
CA ASP A 45 -6.87 6.61 -6.18
C ASP A 45 -7.81 6.79 -7.38
N SER A 46 -7.26 7.26 -8.51
CA SER A 46 -7.98 7.58 -9.74
C SER A 46 -8.41 6.36 -10.60
N VAL A 47 -8.67 5.22 -9.96
CA VAL A 47 -8.92 3.94 -10.67
C VAL A 47 -10.40 3.57 -10.60
N ASP A 48 -11.11 3.76 -11.72
CA ASP A 48 -12.51 3.34 -11.94
C ASP A 48 -12.61 1.88 -12.44
N GLY A 49 -11.79 0.99 -11.91
CA GLY A 49 -11.85 -0.46 -12.20
C GLY A 49 -10.97 -0.97 -13.35
N LYS A 50 -10.12 -0.13 -13.95
CA LYS A 50 -9.07 -0.57 -14.89
C LYS A 50 -7.71 0.00 -14.48
N LEU A 51 -6.87 -0.84 -13.90
CA LEU A 51 -5.49 -0.48 -13.60
C LEU A 51 -4.66 -0.54 -14.89
N THR A 52 -3.85 0.49 -15.12
CA THR A 52 -2.74 0.44 -16.07
C THR A 52 -1.62 -0.44 -15.53
N PHE A 53 -0.74 -0.96 -16.39
CA PHE A 53 0.42 -1.74 -15.93
C PHE A 53 1.28 -0.97 -14.93
N THR A 54 1.50 0.33 -15.14
CA THR A 54 2.21 1.17 -14.16
C THR A 54 1.53 1.23 -12.80
N GLN A 55 0.20 1.25 -12.75
CA GLN A 55 -0.54 1.19 -11.48
C GLN A 55 -0.47 -0.21 -10.86
N ILE A 56 -0.44 -1.28 -11.67
CA ILE A 56 -0.22 -2.65 -11.19
C ILE A 56 1.18 -2.78 -10.58
N ASP A 57 2.23 -2.29 -11.24
CA ASP A 57 3.60 -2.33 -10.74
C ASP A 57 3.72 -1.59 -9.40
N VAL A 58 3.10 -0.40 -9.30
CA VAL A 58 3.10 0.38 -8.05
C VAL A 58 2.31 -0.33 -6.95
N LEU A 59 1.15 -0.92 -7.27
CA LEU A 59 0.38 -1.72 -6.32
C LEU A 59 1.22 -2.89 -5.79
N GLU A 60 1.85 -3.65 -6.69
CA GLU A 60 2.72 -4.78 -6.34
C GLU A 60 3.85 -4.35 -5.39
N GLU A 61 4.56 -3.27 -5.73
CA GLU A 61 5.64 -2.73 -4.89
C GLU A 61 5.15 -2.36 -3.48
N ILE A 62 3.92 -1.83 -3.36
CA ILE A 62 3.32 -1.49 -2.07
C ILE A 62 2.96 -2.76 -1.29
N LEU A 63 2.36 -3.76 -1.93
CA LEU A 63 2.01 -5.03 -1.30
C LEU A 63 3.25 -5.74 -0.76
N ILE A 64 4.30 -5.87 -1.58
CA ILE A 64 5.60 -6.43 -1.17
C ILE A 64 6.16 -5.64 0.00
N SER A 65 6.18 -4.31 -0.09
CA SER A 65 6.74 -3.45 0.96
C SER A 65 5.94 -3.53 2.27
N ALA A 66 4.63 -3.74 2.20
CA ALA A 66 3.78 -3.95 3.37
C ALA A 66 4.02 -5.30 4.04
N ILE A 67 4.31 -6.35 3.26
CA ILE A 67 4.72 -7.67 3.75
C ILE A 67 6.12 -7.59 4.38
N GLU A 68 7.06 -6.90 3.74
CA GLU A 68 8.42 -6.67 4.25
C GLU A 68 8.41 -5.91 5.58
N TYR A 69 7.63 -4.83 5.64
CA TYR A 69 7.40 -4.08 6.88
C TYR A 69 6.70 -4.94 7.94
N GLY A 70 5.87 -5.90 7.51
CA GLY A 70 5.29 -6.97 8.32
C GLY A 70 6.31 -7.78 9.11
N GLY A 71 7.53 -7.92 8.58
CA GLY A 71 8.65 -8.66 9.16
C GLY A 71 9.17 -9.79 8.27
N TYR A 72 8.55 -10.04 7.12
CA TYR A 72 9.03 -11.02 6.15
C TYR A 72 10.23 -10.47 5.38
N LYS A 73 11.25 -11.29 5.13
CA LYS A 73 12.50 -10.82 4.49
C LYS A 73 12.99 -11.72 3.36
N GLU A 74 12.29 -12.82 3.11
CA GLU A 74 12.62 -13.68 1.98
C GLU A 74 12.12 -13.03 0.69
N SER A 75 12.73 -13.40 -0.45
CA SER A 75 12.23 -12.98 -1.75
C SER A 75 10.79 -13.50 -1.96
N LEU A 76 9.97 -12.68 -2.61
CA LEU A 76 8.63 -13.04 -3.06
C LEU A 76 8.55 -13.16 -4.59
N ASP A 77 9.70 -13.16 -5.30
CA ASP A 77 9.75 -13.11 -6.77
C ASP A 77 9.10 -14.34 -7.44
N ASP A 78 8.99 -15.46 -6.71
CA ASP A 78 8.35 -16.69 -7.20
C ASP A 78 6.81 -16.67 -7.05
N PHE A 79 6.24 -15.64 -6.42
CA PHE A 79 4.80 -15.53 -6.18
C PHE A 79 4.17 -14.48 -7.09
N ASP A 80 3.04 -14.80 -7.68
CA ASP A 80 2.20 -13.83 -8.38
C ASP A 80 1.30 -13.10 -7.38
N ILE A 81 1.86 -12.08 -6.73
CA ILE A 81 1.21 -11.36 -5.63
C ILE A 81 -0.04 -10.63 -6.12
N ILE A 82 0.00 -10.12 -7.36
CA ILE A 82 -1.12 -9.41 -7.96
C ILE A 82 -2.29 -10.35 -8.20
N ASP A 83 -2.04 -11.54 -8.78
CA ASP A 83 -3.09 -12.53 -9.00
C ASP A 83 -3.72 -12.98 -7.67
N GLU A 84 -2.91 -13.24 -6.65
CA GLU A 84 -3.41 -13.62 -5.31
C GLU A 84 -4.21 -12.49 -4.65
N PHE A 85 -3.78 -11.23 -4.79
CA PHE A 85 -4.49 -10.07 -4.26
C PHE A 85 -5.87 -9.91 -4.90
N PHE A 86 -5.98 -10.06 -6.23
CA PHE A 86 -7.24 -9.91 -6.95
C PHE A 86 -8.19 -11.11 -6.85
N LYS A 87 -7.83 -12.19 -6.13
CA LYS A 87 -8.79 -13.25 -5.78
C LYS A 87 -9.92 -12.75 -4.88
N ASP A 88 -9.66 -11.73 -4.05
CA ASP A 88 -10.72 -11.02 -3.34
C ASP A 88 -11.25 -9.87 -4.21
N PRO A 89 -12.53 -9.90 -4.65
CA PRO A 89 -13.10 -8.85 -5.48
C PRO A 89 -13.16 -7.48 -4.79
N ASN A 90 -13.06 -7.42 -3.46
CA ASN A 90 -13.02 -6.18 -2.68
C ASN A 90 -11.60 -5.75 -2.30
N ALA A 91 -10.57 -6.48 -2.74
CA ALA A 91 -9.19 -6.25 -2.30
C ALA A 91 -8.72 -4.82 -2.57
N LEU A 92 -9.00 -4.29 -3.75
CA LEU A 92 -8.59 -2.94 -4.14
C LEU A 92 -9.26 -1.86 -3.30
N ASP A 93 -10.56 -1.99 -3.03
CA ASP A 93 -11.30 -1.04 -2.19
C ASP A 93 -10.84 -1.11 -0.74
N ASN A 94 -10.66 -2.31 -0.21
CA ASN A 94 -10.10 -2.54 1.13
C ASN A 94 -8.70 -1.92 1.26
N PHE A 95 -7.86 -2.12 0.24
CA PHE A 95 -6.52 -1.54 0.17
C PHE A 95 -6.54 -0.02 0.16
N LYS A 96 -7.39 0.60 -0.69
CA LYS A 96 -7.53 2.05 -0.74
C LYS A 96 -7.94 2.61 0.62
N ASN A 97 -8.93 2.00 1.26
CA ASN A 97 -9.39 2.40 2.59
C ASN A 97 -8.28 2.30 3.64
N ALA A 98 -7.57 1.16 3.69
CA ALA A 98 -6.46 0.96 4.63
C ALA A 98 -5.30 1.94 4.37
N LEU A 99 -5.03 2.26 3.11
CA LEU A 99 -4.00 3.23 2.74
C LEU A 99 -4.37 4.63 3.22
N VAL A 100 -5.59 5.10 2.93
CA VAL A 100 -6.09 6.42 3.36
C VAL A 100 -6.08 6.55 4.89
N GLU A 101 -6.51 5.52 5.61
CA GLU A 101 -6.48 5.51 7.07
C GLU A 101 -5.05 5.55 7.65
N SER A 102 -4.06 5.07 6.89
CA SER A 102 -2.66 5.04 7.31
C SER A 102 -1.89 6.33 7.03
N LEU A 103 -2.44 7.23 6.22
CA LEU A 103 -1.84 8.52 5.95
C LEU A 103 -1.76 9.33 7.25
N PRO A 104 -0.67 10.11 7.46
CA PRO A 104 -0.64 11.07 8.54
C PRO A 104 -1.85 11.99 8.39
N LYS A 105 -2.75 11.99 9.37
CA LYS A 105 -3.81 12.98 9.40
C LYS A 105 -3.13 14.32 9.61
N SER A 106 -3.23 15.22 8.63
CA SER A 106 -2.96 16.62 8.89
C SER A 106 -3.89 17.01 10.04
N GLU A 107 -3.35 17.36 11.20
CA GLU A 107 -4.09 18.21 12.12
C GLU A 107 -4.28 19.51 11.35
N VAL A 108 -5.40 19.63 10.64
CA VAL A 108 -5.96 20.93 10.35
C VAL A 108 -6.29 21.45 11.73
N SER A 109 -5.37 22.22 12.31
CA SER A 109 -5.75 23.18 13.34
C SER A 109 -6.81 24.04 12.67
N ASP A 110 -8.08 23.78 12.99
CA ASP A 110 -9.16 24.74 12.89
C ASP A 110 -8.78 25.91 13.81
N ASP A 111 -7.78 26.69 13.40
CA ASP A 111 -7.64 28.06 13.86
C ASP A 111 -8.69 28.83 13.07
N GLU A 112 -9.94 28.70 13.53
CA GLU A 112 -11.01 29.66 13.27
C GLU A 112 -10.50 31.03 13.77
N GLY A 113 -9.69 31.66 12.91
CA GLY A 113 -9.26 33.03 13.05
C GLY A 113 -10.49 33.94 12.97
N LYS A 114 -10.98 34.30 14.16
CA LYS A 114 -11.70 35.53 14.55
C LYS A 114 -12.14 36.50 13.46
#